data_AF-A0A363TCE2-F1
#
_entry.id   AF-A0A363TCE2-F1
#
_cell.length_a   1.000
_cell.length_b   1.000
_cell.length_c   1.000
_cell.angle_alpha   90.00
_cell.angle_beta   90.00
_cell.angle_gamma   90.00
#
_symmetry.space_group_name_H-M   'P 1'
#
loop_
_entity.id
_entity.type
_entity.pdbx_description
1 polymer ?
#
loop_
_entity_poly.entity_id
_entity_poly.type
_entity_poly.pdbx_seq_one_letter_code
_entity_poly.pdbx_strand_id
1 'polypeptide(L)'
;MAKQAQSTKSENRYPGLENDAVSQLKQEYLGYQELFQAQPPLVQRFLETQASSVAEAIIQGLPQVRFTLPDRVVLQKDAEAKPAVVPNESREQMTGGLMDRLMRTDLRTALRLRLSELEQSSTRSVSVSAGLLRHAIAGHMVHNMLPAGRSVHYTAGEGEEIPNIPEKRKLEPESAITASTDAIAAEENRLEAGRGELLVPYVEAARRFYLPQWVAFDDEGHLLVGSVSEAEADIASMQRYLLVLHAAVGLTPYMVADEEYQRKRYGILGQLVNQGRALARYDVEEIIQTIQKRATAHDLNRGLSLSLPYFNDQTLTMESYNFEVIPAGRIMFVPAFVVRAAREQEAKIAQDTRLSQSTRHHLLQLLNILEKAFTK
;
A
#
# COMPACT_ATOMS: atom_id res chain seq x y z
N MET A 1 9.27 -25.91 -47.34
CA MET A 1 9.60 -24.68 -46.58
C MET A 1 8.45 -24.38 -45.63
N ALA A 2 8.52 -24.88 -44.40
CA ALA A 2 7.51 -24.64 -43.37
C ALA A 2 8.19 -23.97 -42.18
N LYS A 3 7.80 -22.73 -41.87
CA LYS A 3 8.27 -21.99 -40.70
C LYS A 3 7.46 -22.45 -39.48
N GLN A 4 8.14 -23.04 -38.50
CA GLN A 4 7.61 -23.27 -37.17
C GLN A 4 7.42 -21.92 -36.46
N ALA A 5 6.21 -21.68 -35.97
CA ALA A 5 5.90 -20.59 -35.06
C ALA A 5 6.50 -20.92 -33.69
N GLN A 6 7.47 -20.12 -33.25
CA GLN A 6 7.99 -20.15 -31.89
C GLN A 6 6.93 -19.57 -30.95
N SER A 7 6.39 -20.47 -30.11
CA SER A 7 5.61 -20.13 -28.92
C SER A 7 6.44 -19.24 -28.01
N THR A 8 5.94 -18.03 -27.76
CA THR A 8 6.44 -17.09 -26.77
C THR A 8 6.27 -17.70 -25.38
N LYS A 9 7.39 -18.19 -24.82
CA LYS A 9 7.52 -18.47 -23.38
C LYS A 9 7.24 -17.18 -22.62
N SER A 10 6.19 -17.20 -21.78
CA SER A 10 5.95 -16.18 -20.76
C SER A 10 7.16 -16.11 -19.84
N GLU A 11 7.84 -14.96 -19.84
CA GLU A 11 8.95 -14.70 -18.93
C GLU A 11 8.48 -14.78 -17.47
N ASN A 12 9.27 -15.53 -16.73
CA ASN A 12 8.99 -16.04 -15.40
C ASN A 12 9.05 -14.89 -14.38
N ARG A 13 7.88 -14.39 -13.95
CA ARG A 13 7.78 -13.47 -12.81
C ARG A 13 7.80 -14.33 -11.54
N TYR A 14 8.91 -14.29 -10.79
CA TYR A 14 9.14 -14.93 -9.48
C TYR A 14 9.59 -16.41 -9.49
N PRO A 15 10.91 -16.70 -9.56
CA PRO A 15 11.42 -18.06 -9.38
C PRO A 15 11.46 -18.39 -7.87
N GLY A 16 10.52 -19.23 -7.40
CA GLY A 16 10.58 -19.78 -6.03
C GLY A 16 9.27 -20.22 -5.36
N LEU A 17 8.09 -20.03 -5.98
CA LEU A 17 6.79 -20.39 -5.38
C LEU A 17 5.90 -21.27 -6.29
N GLU A 18 6.43 -21.78 -7.39
CA GLU A 18 5.75 -22.75 -8.26
C GLU A 18 5.85 -24.13 -7.57
N ASN A 19 4.79 -24.76 -7.06
CA ASN A 19 3.73 -25.29 -7.92
C ASN A 19 2.40 -25.69 -7.23
N ASP A 20 2.24 -25.65 -5.90
CA ASP A 20 0.99 -26.15 -5.26
C ASP A 20 0.14 -25.07 -4.59
N ALA A 21 0.70 -24.29 -3.65
CA ALA A 21 -0.10 -23.32 -2.88
C ALA A 21 -0.59 -22.12 -3.71
N VAL A 22 0.25 -21.56 -4.59
CA VAL A 22 -0.15 -20.48 -5.51
C VAL A 22 -1.19 -21.00 -6.52
N SER A 23 -1.06 -22.25 -6.95
CA SER A 23 -2.02 -22.92 -7.83
C SER A 23 -3.38 -23.10 -7.13
N GLN A 24 -3.38 -23.51 -5.85
CA GLN A 24 -4.59 -23.65 -5.03
C GLN A 24 -5.31 -22.31 -4.83
N LEU A 25 -4.59 -21.25 -4.43
CA LEU A 25 -5.19 -19.92 -4.24
C LEU A 25 -5.76 -19.38 -5.56
N LYS A 26 -5.08 -19.62 -6.68
CA LYS A 26 -5.60 -19.26 -8.00
C LYS A 26 -6.87 -20.02 -8.36
N GLN A 27 -6.93 -21.33 -8.09
CA GLN A 27 -8.13 -22.13 -8.29
C GLN A 27 -9.30 -21.66 -7.42
N GLU A 28 -9.04 -21.34 -6.15
CA GLU A 28 -10.06 -20.82 -5.23
C GLU A 28 -10.60 -19.46 -5.69
N TYR A 29 -9.71 -18.55 -6.09
CA TYR A 29 -10.09 -17.25 -6.66
C TYR A 29 -10.98 -17.43 -7.89
N LEU A 30 -10.54 -18.22 -8.87
CA LEU A 30 -11.32 -18.49 -10.09
C LEU A 30 -12.65 -19.16 -9.78
N GLY A 31 -12.69 -20.10 -8.82
CA GLY A 31 -13.91 -20.77 -8.40
C GLY A 31 -14.96 -19.81 -7.85
N TYR A 32 -14.57 -18.90 -6.96
CA TYR A 32 -15.48 -17.87 -6.44
C TYR A 32 -15.84 -16.82 -7.48
N GLN A 33 -14.91 -16.41 -8.33
CA GLN A 33 -15.17 -15.47 -9.41
C GLN A 33 -16.23 -16.03 -10.37
N GLU A 34 -16.07 -17.29 -10.81
CA GLU A 34 -17.04 -17.96 -11.69
C GLU A 34 -18.39 -18.15 -11.01
N LEU A 35 -18.41 -18.55 -9.73
CA LEU A 35 -19.65 -18.74 -8.97
C LEU A 35 -20.40 -17.42 -8.74
N PHE A 36 -19.67 -16.32 -8.57
CA PHE A 36 -20.23 -14.98 -8.47
C PHE A 36 -20.86 -14.55 -9.80
N GLN A 37 -20.16 -14.76 -10.92
CA GLN A 37 -20.68 -14.47 -12.26
C GLN A 37 -21.87 -15.35 -12.66
N ALA A 38 -21.97 -16.56 -12.12
CA ALA A 38 -23.12 -17.45 -12.32
C ALA A 38 -24.38 -17.00 -11.57
N GLN A 39 -24.29 -16.07 -10.60
CA GLN A 39 -25.46 -15.57 -9.90
C GLN A 39 -26.35 -14.72 -10.80
N PRO A 40 -27.68 -14.68 -10.57
CA PRO A 40 -28.55 -13.73 -11.25
C PRO A 40 -28.09 -12.28 -11.03
N PRO A 41 -28.25 -11.36 -12.01
CA PRO A 41 -27.77 -9.98 -11.89
C PRO A 41 -28.29 -9.22 -10.65
N LEU A 42 -29.52 -9.51 -10.22
CA LEU A 42 -30.08 -8.94 -9.00
C LEU A 42 -29.35 -9.40 -7.73
N VAL A 43 -28.93 -10.66 -7.70
CA VAL A 43 -28.17 -11.23 -6.58
C VAL A 43 -26.74 -10.67 -6.57
N GLN A 44 -26.10 -10.53 -7.74
CA GLN A 44 -24.78 -9.90 -7.85
C GLN A 44 -24.80 -8.48 -7.28
N ARG A 45 -25.73 -7.63 -7.73
CA ARG A 45 -25.88 -6.24 -7.24
C ARG A 45 -26.21 -6.17 -5.76
N PHE A 46 -27.02 -7.10 -5.26
CA PHE A 46 -27.31 -7.20 -3.84
C PHE A 46 -26.04 -7.48 -3.03
N LEU A 47 -25.25 -8.48 -3.46
CA LEU A 47 -23.98 -8.82 -2.82
C LEU A 47 -22.99 -7.65 -2.90
N GLU A 48 -22.91 -6.93 -4.02
CA GLU A 48 -22.07 -5.74 -4.18
C GLU A 48 -22.47 -4.61 -3.23
N THR A 49 -23.77 -4.39 -3.05
CA THR A 49 -24.29 -3.36 -2.13
C THR A 49 -23.96 -3.71 -0.68
N GLN A 50 -24.16 -4.98 -0.30
CA GLN A 50 -23.77 -5.46 1.03
C GLN A 50 -22.26 -5.38 1.24
N ALA A 51 -21.48 -5.77 0.22
CA ALA A 51 -20.04 -5.73 0.23
C ALA A 51 -19.50 -4.32 0.42
N SER A 52 -20.05 -3.34 -0.30
CA SER A 52 -19.67 -1.92 -0.17
C SER A 52 -19.87 -1.41 1.25
N SER A 53 -21.07 -1.60 1.82
CA SER A 53 -21.37 -1.16 3.19
C SER A 53 -20.46 -1.83 4.23
N VAL A 54 -20.21 -3.14 4.09
CA VAL A 54 -19.34 -3.88 5.01
C VAL A 54 -17.87 -3.45 4.86
N ALA A 55 -17.38 -3.26 3.63
CA ALA A 55 -16.03 -2.81 3.36
C ALA A 55 -15.77 -1.42 3.95
N GLU A 56 -16.70 -0.48 3.76
CA GLU A 56 -16.64 0.85 4.38
C GLU A 56 -16.58 0.78 5.90
N ALA A 57 -17.42 -0.07 6.52
CA ALA A 57 -17.44 -0.25 7.97
C ALA A 57 -16.09 -0.75 8.51
N ILE A 58 -15.42 -1.66 7.80
CA ILE A 58 -14.09 -2.17 8.16
C ILE A 58 -13.05 -1.05 8.09
N ILE A 59 -13.02 -0.30 6.99
CA ILE A 59 -12.00 0.73 6.76
C ILE A 59 -12.20 1.96 7.67
N GLN A 60 -13.44 2.28 8.02
CA GLN A 60 -13.75 3.33 9.00
C GLN A 60 -13.53 2.87 10.46
N GLY A 61 -13.25 1.58 10.69
CA GLY A 61 -13.05 1.04 12.03
C GLY A 61 -14.32 1.08 12.88
N LEU A 62 -15.49 0.87 12.28
CA LEU A 62 -16.75 0.87 13.02
C LEU A 62 -16.77 -0.26 14.06
N PRO A 63 -17.45 -0.08 15.21
CA PRO A 63 -17.46 -1.07 16.28
C PRO A 63 -18.31 -2.30 15.96
N GLN A 64 -19.20 -2.21 14.97
CA GLN A 64 -20.11 -3.26 14.56
C GLN A 64 -20.54 -3.07 13.11
N VAL A 65 -20.96 -4.15 12.47
CA VAL A 65 -21.56 -4.14 11.14
C VAL A 65 -22.75 -5.09 11.10
N ARG A 66 -23.77 -4.70 10.33
CA ARG A 66 -24.92 -5.55 9.99
C ARG A 66 -24.86 -5.84 8.51
N PHE A 67 -25.14 -7.08 8.13
CA PHE A 67 -25.21 -7.48 6.75
C PHE A 67 -26.27 -8.56 6.56
N THR A 68 -26.73 -8.72 5.32
CA THR A 68 -27.76 -9.68 4.97
C THR A 68 -27.30 -10.60 3.86
N LEU A 69 -27.56 -11.91 4.00
CA LEU A 69 -27.40 -12.88 2.92
C LEU A 69 -28.56 -12.76 1.91
N PRO A 70 -28.35 -13.08 0.62
CA PRO A 70 -29.40 -13.06 -0.39
C PRO A 70 -30.52 -14.05 -0.04
N ASP A 71 -31.72 -13.84 -0.58
CA ASP A 71 -32.86 -14.72 -0.38
C ASP A 71 -32.72 -16.05 -1.13
N ARG A 72 -32.02 -16.02 -2.26
CA ARG A 72 -31.70 -17.17 -3.10
C ARG A 72 -30.29 -17.08 -3.66
N VAL A 73 -29.66 -18.23 -3.88
CA VAL A 73 -28.31 -18.32 -4.40
C VAL A 73 -28.14 -19.54 -5.30
N VAL A 74 -27.38 -19.39 -6.39
CA VAL A 74 -26.97 -20.49 -7.25
C VAL A 74 -25.79 -21.21 -6.58
N LEU A 75 -25.90 -22.53 -6.38
CA LEU A 75 -24.95 -23.31 -5.58
C LEU A 75 -23.75 -23.86 -6.36
N GLN A 76 -23.87 -23.97 -7.69
CA GLN A 76 -22.89 -24.60 -8.58
C GLN A 76 -22.91 -23.93 -9.96
N LYS A 77 -21.83 -24.10 -10.71
CA LYS A 77 -21.54 -23.44 -11.99
C LYS A 77 -22.44 -23.87 -13.17
N ASP A 78 -23.39 -24.78 -12.98
CA ASP A 78 -24.18 -25.29 -14.10
C ASP A 78 -25.16 -24.24 -14.64
N ALA A 79 -25.19 -24.05 -15.96
CA ALA A 79 -26.05 -23.07 -16.64
C ALA A 79 -27.56 -23.26 -16.40
N GLU A 80 -27.96 -24.44 -15.90
CA GLU A 80 -29.34 -24.78 -15.52
C GLU A 80 -29.56 -24.84 -14.00
N ALA A 81 -28.58 -24.43 -13.18
CA ALA A 81 -28.66 -24.52 -11.74
C ALA A 81 -29.75 -23.59 -11.18
N LYS A 82 -30.83 -24.19 -10.68
CA LYS A 82 -31.92 -23.46 -10.03
C LYS A 82 -31.42 -22.81 -8.73
N PRO A 83 -31.74 -21.52 -8.48
CA PRO A 83 -31.40 -20.87 -7.22
C PRO A 83 -32.02 -21.60 -6.02
N ALA A 84 -31.19 -21.92 -5.03
CA ALA A 84 -31.62 -22.50 -3.77
C ALA A 84 -32.02 -21.39 -2.79
N VAL A 85 -33.05 -21.63 -1.98
CA VAL A 85 -33.52 -20.67 -0.98
C VAL A 85 -32.54 -20.64 0.20
N VAL A 86 -32.23 -19.44 0.68
CA VAL A 86 -31.51 -19.23 1.94
C VAL A 86 -32.53 -19.11 3.08
N PRO A 87 -32.43 -19.90 4.16
CA PRO A 87 -33.36 -19.84 5.29
C PRO A 87 -33.44 -18.45 5.91
N ASN A 88 -34.65 -18.00 6.27
CA ASN A 88 -34.88 -16.64 6.80
C ASN A 88 -34.09 -16.39 8.09
N GLU A 89 -34.00 -17.38 8.99
CA GLU A 89 -33.25 -17.26 10.25
C GLU A 89 -31.74 -17.03 10.05
N SER A 90 -31.21 -17.34 8.86
CA SER A 90 -29.79 -17.21 8.54
C SER A 90 -29.47 -15.96 7.71
N ARG A 91 -30.46 -15.16 7.29
CA ARG A 91 -30.22 -14.03 6.39
C ARG A 91 -29.61 -12.84 7.11
N GLU A 92 -30.22 -12.39 8.18
CA GLU A 92 -29.75 -11.23 8.93
C GLU A 92 -28.58 -11.61 9.84
N GLN A 93 -27.47 -10.91 9.66
CA GLN A 93 -26.25 -11.13 10.41
C GLN A 93 -25.79 -9.81 11.05
N MET A 94 -25.21 -9.94 12.23
CA MET A 94 -24.59 -8.83 12.94
C MET A 94 -23.26 -9.32 13.52
N THR A 95 -22.23 -8.49 13.42
CA THR A 95 -20.89 -8.82 13.91
C THR A 95 -20.24 -7.61 14.53
N GLY A 96 -19.39 -7.81 15.54
CA GLY A 96 -18.88 -6.74 16.40
C GLY A 96 -19.79 -6.49 17.61
N GLY A 97 -19.48 -5.44 18.35
CA GLY A 97 -20.26 -5.00 19.51
C GLY A 97 -19.45 -4.76 20.78
N LEU A 98 -20.14 -4.72 21.91
CA LEU A 98 -19.52 -4.44 23.22
C LEU A 98 -18.62 -5.58 23.71
N MET A 99 -19.01 -6.85 23.47
CA MET A 99 -18.21 -8.01 23.87
C MET A 99 -16.89 -8.10 23.11
N ASP A 100 -16.91 -7.86 21.80
CA ASP A 100 -15.69 -7.86 20.99
C ASP A 100 -14.74 -6.72 21.37
N ARG A 101 -15.29 -5.56 21.75
CA ARG A 101 -14.50 -4.44 22.32
C ARG A 101 -13.84 -4.80 23.65
N LEU A 102 -14.55 -5.51 24.53
CA LEU A 102 -14.00 -6.01 25.79
C LEU A 102 -12.86 -7.02 25.54
N MET A 103 -13.00 -7.83 24.48
CA MET A 103 -11.98 -8.78 24.04
C MET A 103 -10.92 -8.17 23.11
N ARG A 104 -10.96 -6.84 22.87
CA ARG A 104 -10.08 -6.11 21.93
C ARG A 104 -9.99 -6.73 20.54
N THR A 105 -11.05 -7.41 20.09
CA THR A 105 -11.12 -7.99 18.75
C THR A 105 -11.55 -6.91 17.76
N ASP A 106 -10.76 -6.66 16.71
CA ASP A 106 -11.11 -5.71 15.66
C ASP A 106 -12.28 -6.23 14.81
N LEU A 107 -13.09 -5.31 14.26
CA LEU A 107 -14.28 -5.66 13.46
C LEU A 107 -13.93 -6.62 12.31
N ARG A 108 -12.76 -6.45 11.70
CA ARG A 108 -12.27 -7.31 10.62
C ARG A 108 -12.09 -8.76 11.09
N THR A 109 -11.46 -8.99 12.24
CA THR A 109 -11.29 -10.35 12.77
C THR A 109 -12.62 -10.95 13.15
N ALA A 110 -13.50 -10.19 13.80
CA ALA A 110 -14.85 -10.64 14.15
C ALA A 110 -15.65 -11.05 12.90
N LEU A 111 -15.63 -10.22 11.84
CA LEU A 111 -16.31 -10.50 10.58
C LEU A 111 -15.73 -11.74 9.90
N ARG A 112 -14.40 -11.89 9.86
CA ARG A 112 -13.74 -13.05 9.27
C ARG A 112 -14.20 -14.33 9.96
N LEU A 113 -14.19 -14.34 11.30
CA LEU A 113 -14.68 -15.47 12.10
C LEU A 113 -16.14 -15.77 11.80
N ARG A 114 -17.01 -14.75 11.79
CA ARG A 114 -18.43 -14.93 11.52
C ARG A 114 -18.71 -15.49 10.12
N LEU A 115 -18.04 -14.97 9.10
CA LEU A 115 -18.16 -15.50 7.74
C LEU A 115 -17.66 -16.95 7.67
N SER A 116 -16.60 -17.31 8.40
CA SER A 116 -16.09 -18.68 8.44
C SER A 116 -17.07 -19.64 9.12
N GLU A 117 -17.76 -19.20 10.17
CA GLU A 117 -18.85 -19.98 10.79
C GLU A 117 -19.99 -20.23 9.80
N LEU A 118 -20.41 -19.20 9.05
CA LEU A 118 -21.48 -19.33 8.07
C LEU A 118 -21.08 -20.23 6.90
N GLU A 119 -19.84 -20.15 6.44
CA GLU A 119 -19.27 -21.03 5.41
C GLU A 119 -19.21 -22.50 5.86
N GLN A 120 -19.09 -22.76 7.16
CA GLN A 120 -19.12 -24.12 7.73
C GLN A 120 -20.55 -24.62 8.03
N SER A 121 -21.59 -23.83 7.72
CA SER A 121 -22.97 -24.24 7.93
C SER A 121 -23.33 -25.50 7.15
N SER A 122 -24.10 -26.40 7.78
CA SER A 122 -24.64 -27.59 7.13
C SER A 122 -25.60 -27.26 5.98
N THR A 123 -26.17 -26.04 5.98
CA THR A 123 -27.01 -25.57 4.89
C THR A 123 -26.16 -24.95 3.79
N ARG A 124 -26.05 -25.67 2.67
CA ARG A 124 -25.20 -25.28 1.54
C ARG A 124 -25.52 -23.89 0.99
N SER A 125 -26.80 -23.46 1.00
CA SER A 125 -27.17 -22.12 0.53
C SER A 125 -26.65 -21.00 1.44
N VAL A 126 -26.57 -21.24 2.75
CA VAL A 126 -25.94 -20.30 3.71
C VAL A 126 -24.44 -20.25 3.49
N SER A 127 -23.80 -21.42 3.39
CA SER A 127 -22.36 -21.56 3.17
C SER A 127 -21.89 -20.83 1.90
N VAL A 128 -22.54 -21.10 0.77
CA VAL A 128 -22.23 -20.45 -0.51
C VAL A 128 -22.50 -18.94 -0.46
N SER A 129 -23.60 -18.52 0.17
CA SER A 129 -23.92 -17.08 0.30
C SER A 129 -22.85 -16.33 1.10
N ALA A 130 -22.35 -16.92 2.18
CA ALA A 130 -21.30 -16.32 2.99
C ALA A 130 -19.98 -16.21 2.21
N GLY A 131 -19.58 -17.27 1.49
CA GLY A 131 -18.39 -17.25 0.65
C GLY A 131 -18.46 -16.23 -0.49
N LEU A 132 -19.62 -16.10 -1.13
CA LEU A 132 -19.86 -15.08 -2.16
C LEU A 132 -19.84 -13.66 -1.60
N LEU A 133 -20.44 -13.43 -0.43
CA LEU A 133 -20.37 -12.12 0.23
C LEU A 133 -18.93 -11.78 0.60
N ARG A 134 -18.18 -12.74 1.14
CA ARG A 134 -16.76 -12.58 1.45
C ARG A 134 -15.94 -12.21 0.22
N HIS A 135 -16.16 -12.93 -0.88
CA HIS A 135 -15.56 -12.63 -2.19
C HIS A 135 -15.90 -11.21 -2.65
N ALA A 136 -17.18 -10.83 -2.59
CA ALA A 136 -17.65 -9.52 -3.01
C ALA A 136 -17.07 -8.37 -2.16
N ILE A 137 -16.93 -8.55 -0.84
CA ILE A 137 -16.30 -7.55 0.06
C ILE A 137 -14.86 -7.27 -0.38
N ALA A 138 -14.06 -8.34 -0.54
CA ALA A 138 -12.67 -8.18 -0.96
C ALA A 138 -12.56 -7.64 -2.38
N GLY A 139 -13.43 -8.10 -3.29
CA GLY A 139 -13.52 -7.59 -4.66
C GLY A 139 -13.82 -6.09 -4.68
N HIS A 140 -14.76 -5.62 -3.86
CA HIS A 140 -15.08 -4.19 -3.72
C HIS A 140 -13.91 -3.38 -3.16
N MET A 141 -13.22 -3.89 -2.13
CA MET A 141 -12.02 -3.24 -1.59
C MET A 141 -10.93 -3.04 -2.65
N VAL A 142 -10.68 -4.08 -3.47
CA VAL A 142 -9.64 -4.02 -4.50
C VAL A 142 -10.07 -3.18 -5.69
N HIS A 143 -11.26 -3.41 -6.24
CA HIS A 143 -11.64 -2.84 -7.54
C HIS A 143 -12.32 -1.47 -7.44
N ASN A 144 -13.04 -1.19 -6.35
CA ASN A 144 -13.92 -0.02 -6.26
C ASN A 144 -13.48 1.03 -5.24
N MET A 145 -12.85 0.63 -4.13
CA MET A 145 -12.41 1.59 -3.10
C MET A 145 -11.10 2.30 -3.45
N LEU A 146 -10.29 1.70 -4.32
CA LEU A 146 -8.93 2.12 -4.58
C LEU A 146 -8.79 2.62 -6.02
N PRO A 147 -8.22 3.82 -6.27
CA PRO A 147 -7.98 4.27 -7.62
C PRO A 147 -6.99 3.33 -8.33
N ALA A 148 -7.23 3.12 -9.62
CA ALA A 148 -6.26 2.46 -10.49
C ALA A 148 -5.19 3.47 -10.91
N GLY A 149 -3.93 3.09 -10.77
CA GLY A 149 -2.78 3.85 -11.23
C GLY A 149 -2.24 3.37 -12.58
N ARG A 150 -1.19 4.06 -13.04
CA ARG A 150 -0.42 3.72 -14.24
C ARG A 150 0.25 2.35 -14.10
N SER A 151 0.46 1.65 -15.20
CA SER A 151 1.31 0.45 -15.17
C SER A 151 2.77 0.86 -15.10
N VAL A 152 3.46 0.55 -14.00
CA VAL A 152 4.86 0.90 -13.75
C VAL A 152 5.67 -0.36 -13.46
N HIS A 153 6.92 -0.37 -13.91
CA HIS A 153 7.92 -1.36 -13.50
C HIS A 153 8.94 -0.64 -12.62
N TYR A 154 9.12 -1.17 -11.42
CA TYR A 154 10.14 -0.71 -10.48
C TYR A 154 11.31 -1.69 -10.49
N THR A 155 12.51 -1.15 -10.43
CA THR A 155 13.73 -1.90 -10.18
C THR A 155 14.16 -1.72 -8.72
N ALA A 156 14.83 -2.73 -8.19
CA ALA A 156 15.49 -2.65 -6.90
C ALA A 156 16.90 -2.08 -7.09
N GLY A 157 17.28 -1.12 -6.25
CA GLY A 157 18.67 -0.69 -6.12
C GLY A 157 19.55 -1.79 -5.50
N GLU A 158 20.86 -1.58 -5.54
CA GLU A 158 21.81 -2.50 -4.91
C GLU A 158 21.56 -2.58 -3.40
N GLY A 159 21.36 -3.80 -2.88
CA GLY A 159 21.09 -4.03 -1.46
C GLY A 159 19.65 -3.72 -1.00
N GLU A 160 18.73 -3.47 -1.93
CA GLU A 160 17.31 -3.21 -1.65
C GLU A 160 16.45 -4.48 -1.79
N GLU A 161 15.48 -4.64 -0.88
CA GLU A 161 14.53 -5.76 -0.91
C GLU A 161 13.26 -5.42 -1.69
N ILE A 162 12.86 -4.15 -1.71
CA ILE A 162 11.62 -3.67 -2.32
C ILE A 162 11.95 -2.83 -3.55
N PRO A 163 11.57 -3.27 -4.77
CA PRO A 163 11.71 -2.47 -5.97
C PRO A 163 10.94 -1.15 -5.85
N ASN A 164 11.65 -0.03 -5.98
CA ASN A 164 11.09 1.31 -5.75
C ASN A 164 11.57 2.37 -6.76
N ILE A 165 12.52 2.04 -7.64
CA ILE A 165 13.05 2.96 -8.64
C ILE A 165 12.27 2.77 -9.95
N PRO A 166 11.47 3.75 -10.40
CA PRO A 166 10.66 3.56 -11.61
C PRO A 166 11.54 3.57 -12.86
N GLU A 167 11.37 2.58 -13.74
CA GLU A 167 12.12 2.51 -14.99
C GLU A 167 11.78 3.70 -15.92
N LYS A 168 12.82 4.33 -16.50
CA LYS A 168 12.63 5.35 -17.54
C LYS A 168 12.16 4.66 -18.82
N ARG A 169 10.87 4.78 -19.15
CA ARG A 169 10.38 4.36 -20.47
C ARG A 169 10.89 5.31 -21.54
N LYS A 170 11.48 4.78 -22.61
CA LYS A 170 11.92 5.55 -23.79
C LYS A 170 10.77 6.16 -24.62
N LEU A 171 9.51 6.01 -24.20
CA LEU A 171 8.32 6.18 -25.05
C LEU A 171 7.15 6.88 -24.34
N GLU A 172 7.39 7.83 -23.43
CA GLU A 172 6.33 8.80 -23.09
C GLU A 172 6.50 10.05 -23.97
N PRO A 173 5.53 10.41 -24.82
CA PRO A 173 5.62 11.66 -25.58
C PRO A 173 5.64 12.86 -24.62
N GLU A 174 6.55 13.81 -24.89
CA GLU A 174 6.82 15.04 -24.13
C GLU A 174 5.65 16.06 -24.11
N SER A 175 4.39 15.63 -24.13
CA SER A 175 3.27 16.57 -24.19
C SER A 175 2.05 16.10 -23.43
N ALA A 176 1.65 16.90 -22.44
CA ALA A 176 0.42 16.77 -21.65
C ALA A 176 -0.88 16.98 -22.46
N ILE A 177 -0.79 17.25 -23.77
CA ILE A 177 -1.94 17.70 -24.56
C ILE A 177 -2.46 16.59 -25.51
N THR A 178 -1.75 15.47 -25.68
CA THR A 178 -2.14 14.44 -26.68
C THR A 178 -2.06 12.99 -26.21
N ALA A 179 -1.81 12.71 -24.93
CA ALA A 179 -1.81 11.34 -24.43
C ALA A 179 -3.26 10.82 -24.32
N SER A 180 -3.65 9.96 -25.26
CA SER A 180 -4.96 9.31 -25.37
C SER A 180 -5.31 8.35 -24.21
N THR A 181 -4.44 8.24 -23.21
CA THR A 181 -4.59 7.36 -22.04
C THR A 181 -5.03 8.10 -20.78
N ASP A 182 -5.03 9.43 -20.76
CA ASP A 182 -5.66 10.20 -19.69
C ASP A 182 -7.14 10.40 -20.04
N ALA A 183 -7.97 9.43 -19.63
CA ALA A 183 -9.41 9.53 -19.69
C ALA A 183 -9.92 10.54 -18.64
N ILE A 184 -9.68 11.82 -18.90
CA ILE A 184 -10.63 12.88 -18.57
C ILE A 184 -11.14 13.41 -19.91
N ALA A 185 -11.93 12.58 -20.57
CA ALA A 185 -12.72 12.96 -21.72
C ALA A 185 -14.19 12.67 -21.38
N ALA A 186 -14.84 13.72 -20.86
CA ALA A 186 -16.26 14.05 -20.98
C ALA A 186 -17.28 12.89 -20.93
N GLU A 187 -17.81 12.63 -19.73
CA GLU A 187 -19.25 12.43 -19.60
C GLU A 187 -19.87 13.74 -19.10
N GLU A 188 -20.74 14.32 -19.92
CA GLU A 188 -21.47 15.54 -19.64
C GLU A 188 -22.42 15.37 -18.45
N ASN A 189 -22.48 16.41 -17.61
CA ASN A 189 -23.52 16.73 -16.62
C ASN A 189 -23.73 15.76 -15.45
N ARG A 190 -22.96 15.97 -14.38
CA ARG A 190 -23.50 16.14 -13.02
C ARG A 190 -22.55 17.00 -12.18
N LEU A 191 -23.03 18.18 -11.81
CA LEU A 191 -22.40 19.07 -10.84
C LEU A 191 -22.31 18.37 -9.48
N GLU A 192 -21.16 17.79 -9.15
CA GLU A 192 -20.78 17.52 -7.76
C GLU A 192 -19.82 18.61 -7.28
N ALA A 193 -20.40 19.64 -6.68
CA ALA A 193 -19.67 20.63 -5.90
C ALA A 193 -19.18 19.95 -4.60
N GLY A 194 -17.87 19.77 -4.44
CA GLY A 194 -17.32 19.31 -3.15
C GLY A 194 -16.01 18.55 -3.12
N ARG A 195 -15.23 18.47 -4.21
CA ARG A 195 -13.84 17.97 -4.15
C ARG A 195 -12.92 19.01 -4.78
N GLY A 196 -11.98 19.51 -3.99
CA GLY A 196 -11.03 20.54 -4.43
C GLY A 196 -10.31 20.10 -5.68
N GLU A 197 -10.35 20.95 -6.70
CA GLU A 197 -9.53 20.85 -7.90
C GLU A 197 -8.05 20.95 -7.48
N LEU A 198 -7.38 19.82 -7.34
CA LEU A 198 -5.94 19.78 -7.09
C LEU A 198 -5.22 20.01 -8.43
N LEU A 199 -5.10 21.26 -8.83
CA LEU A 199 -4.22 21.70 -9.92
C LEU A 199 -2.78 21.81 -9.39
N VAL A 200 -2.11 20.67 -9.16
CA VAL A 200 -0.65 20.67 -8.94
C VAL A 200 0.03 20.65 -10.31
N PRO A 201 1.03 21.51 -10.57
CA PRO A 201 1.80 21.47 -11.81
C PRO A 201 2.43 20.08 -11.99
N TYR A 202 1.93 19.35 -12.98
CA TYR A 202 2.31 17.97 -13.24
C TYR A 202 3.74 17.89 -13.77
N VAL A 203 4.70 17.50 -12.92
CA VAL A 203 6.12 17.38 -13.28
C VAL A 203 6.37 16.06 -14.00
N GLU A 204 7.24 16.07 -15.01
CA GLU A 204 7.59 14.89 -15.81
C GLU A 204 8.07 13.70 -14.95
N ALA A 205 8.79 13.97 -13.87
CA ALA A 205 9.24 12.95 -12.91
C ALA A 205 8.07 12.14 -12.32
N ALA A 206 6.96 12.79 -11.99
CA ALA A 206 5.80 12.15 -11.37
C ALA A 206 5.11 11.12 -12.29
N ARG A 207 5.22 11.31 -13.62
CA ARG A 207 4.63 10.43 -14.65
C ARG A 207 5.10 8.99 -14.55
N ARG A 208 6.30 8.79 -13.99
CA ARG A 208 6.96 7.49 -13.90
C ARG A 208 6.41 6.62 -12.77
N PHE A 209 5.60 7.21 -11.88
CA PHE A 209 5.03 6.53 -10.72
C PHE A 209 3.61 6.03 -10.94
N TYR A 210 3.19 5.12 -10.07
CA TYR A 210 1.89 4.46 -10.14
C TYR A 210 0.73 5.46 -10.02
N LEU A 211 0.78 6.35 -9.03
CA LEU A 211 -0.16 7.44 -8.82
C LEU A 211 0.60 8.77 -8.80
N PRO A 212 0.77 9.41 -9.97
CA PRO A 212 1.56 10.64 -10.08
C PRO A 212 1.13 11.79 -9.14
N GLN A 213 -0.14 11.83 -8.75
CA GLN A 213 -0.68 12.84 -7.84
C GLN A 213 -0.18 12.72 -6.39
N TRP A 214 0.47 11.61 -6.03
CA TRP A 214 1.08 11.37 -4.71
C TRP A 214 2.61 11.33 -4.79
N VAL A 215 3.18 12.09 -5.72
CA VAL A 215 4.62 12.25 -5.87
C VAL A 215 5.00 13.62 -5.33
N ALA A 216 5.57 13.61 -4.13
CA ALA A 216 5.99 14.80 -3.42
C ALA A 216 7.45 15.19 -3.67
N PHE A 217 8.28 14.27 -4.16
CA PHE A 217 9.71 14.50 -4.41
C PHE A 217 10.14 14.01 -5.80
N ASP A 218 11.06 14.74 -6.44
CA ASP A 218 11.73 14.32 -7.69
C ASP A 218 12.91 13.34 -7.44
N ASP A 219 13.61 12.96 -8.53
CA ASP A 219 14.77 12.06 -8.48
C ASP A 219 15.95 12.70 -7.71
N GLU A 220 16.02 14.02 -7.64
CA GLU A 220 17.05 14.80 -6.98
C GLU A 220 16.77 15.03 -5.49
N GLY A 221 15.53 14.83 -5.05
CA GLY A 221 15.06 15.03 -3.67
C GLY A 221 14.44 16.42 -3.41
N HIS A 222 14.13 17.18 -4.46
CA HIS A 222 13.42 18.45 -4.31
C HIS A 222 11.93 18.22 -4.07
N LEU A 223 11.38 19.03 -3.19
CA LEU A 223 9.95 19.05 -2.91
C LEU A 223 9.17 19.61 -4.11
N LEU A 224 8.23 18.81 -4.62
CA LEU A 224 7.35 19.14 -5.75
C LEU A 224 5.98 19.70 -5.30
N VAL A 225 5.56 19.36 -4.09
CA VAL A 225 4.31 19.82 -3.47
C VAL A 225 4.52 21.11 -2.67
N GLY A 226 3.42 21.74 -2.22
CA GLY A 226 3.48 23.06 -1.58
C GLY A 226 4.12 23.08 -0.19
N SER A 227 4.20 21.93 0.48
CA SER A 227 4.79 21.83 1.83
C SER A 227 5.17 20.39 2.21
N VAL A 228 6.04 20.24 3.22
CA VAL A 228 6.36 18.93 3.83
C VAL A 228 5.11 18.25 4.40
N SER A 229 4.19 19.02 4.98
CA SER A 229 2.92 18.49 5.49
C SER A 229 2.05 17.87 4.39
N GLU A 230 2.12 18.39 3.16
CA GLU A 230 1.43 17.81 2.00
C GLU A 230 2.10 16.50 1.59
N ALA A 231 3.44 16.44 1.60
CA ALA A 231 4.19 15.21 1.34
C ALA A 231 3.88 14.09 2.36
N GLU A 232 3.79 14.45 3.64
CA GLU A 232 3.38 13.52 4.71
C GLU A 232 1.94 13.02 4.51
N ALA A 233 1.03 13.89 4.07
CA ALA A 233 -0.36 13.52 3.78
C ALA A 233 -0.47 12.56 2.58
N ASP A 234 0.36 12.74 1.56
CA ASP A 234 0.45 11.81 0.43
C ASP A 234 0.98 10.44 0.86
N ILE A 235 2.04 10.40 1.69
CA ILE A 235 2.56 9.16 2.28
C ILE A 235 1.49 8.46 3.13
N ALA A 236 0.75 9.21 3.95
CA ALA A 236 -0.34 8.66 4.75
C ALA A 236 -1.48 8.11 3.87
N SER A 237 -1.74 8.73 2.72
CA SER A 237 -2.72 8.25 1.74
C SER A 237 -2.27 6.93 1.09
N MET A 238 -0.98 6.81 0.74
CA MET A 238 -0.39 5.57 0.23
C MET A 238 -0.40 4.44 1.29
N GLN A 239 -0.13 4.74 2.55
CA GLN A 239 -0.24 3.77 3.65
C GLN A 239 -1.69 3.29 3.84
N ARG A 240 -2.66 4.20 3.77
CA ARG A 240 -4.10 3.85 3.82
C ARG A 240 -4.49 2.98 2.63
N TYR A 241 -3.96 3.26 1.44
CA TYR A 241 -4.18 2.44 0.25
C TYR A 241 -3.73 0.99 0.49
N LEU A 242 -2.50 0.79 1.01
CA LEU A 242 -2.00 -0.54 1.37
C LEU A 242 -2.83 -1.22 2.47
N LEU A 243 -3.32 -0.46 3.44
CA LEU A 243 -4.19 -0.98 4.50
C LEU A 243 -5.47 -1.61 3.93
N VAL A 244 -6.09 -1.00 2.91
CA VAL A 244 -7.27 -1.57 2.23
C VAL A 244 -6.92 -2.87 1.51
N LEU A 245 -5.78 -2.92 0.79
CA LEU A 245 -5.30 -4.14 0.15
C LEU A 245 -5.03 -5.27 1.16
N HIS A 246 -4.37 -4.96 2.28
CA HIS A 246 -4.14 -5.93 3.34
C HIS A 246 -5.43 -6.37 4.04
N ALA A 247 -6.43 -5.49 4.16
CA ALA A 247 -7.74 -5.85 4.67
C ALA A 247 -8.44 -6.86 3.74
N ALA A 248 -8.35 -6.67 2.42
CA ALA A 248 -8.90 -7.60 1.44
C ALA A 248 -8.28 -9.00 1.57
N VAL A 249 -6.95 -9.12 1.53
CA VAL A 249 -6.27 -10.44 1.68
C VAL A 249 -6.42 -11.03 3.07
N GLY A 250 -6.51 -10.19 4.11
CA GLY A 250 -6.81 -10.64 5.47
C GLY A 250 -8.18 -11.30 5.59
N LEU A 251 -9.13 -10.92 4.73
CA LEU A 251 -10.46 -11.52 4.64
C LEU A 251 -10.49 -12.72 3.68
N THR A 252 -9.86 -12.60 2.51
CA THR A 252 -9.78 -13.63 1.45
C THR A 252 -8.34 -13.84 1.00
N PRO A 253 -7.61 -14.81 1.58
CA PRO A 253 -6.21 -15.04 1.23
C PRO A 253 -5.96 -15.27 -0.28
N TYR A 254 -6.91 -15.91 -0.97
CA TYR A 254 -6.84 -16.16 -2.41
C TYR A 254 -6.89 -14.89 -3.27
N MET A 255 -7.28 -13.73 -2.73
CA MET A 255 -7.29 -12.45 -3.46
C MET A 255 -5.89 -12.04 -3.93
N VAL A 256 -4.84 -12.62 -3.35
CA VAL A 256 -3.47 -12.51 -3.87
C VAL A 256 -3.32 -13.00 -5.31
N ALA A 257 -4.22 -13.88 -5.80
CA ALA A 257 -4.21 -14.36 -7.18
C ALA A 257 -4.89 -13.40 -8.18
N ASP A 258 -5.56 -12.35 -7.69
CA ASP A 258 -6.13 -11.31 -8.55
C ASP A 258 -5.03 -10.42 -9.15
N GLU A 259 -5.08 -10.26 -10.46
CA GLU A 259 -4.12 -9.46 -11.22
C GLU A 259 -4.22 -7.97 -10.86
N GLU A 260 -5.42 -7.46 -10.62
CA GLU A 260 -5.60 -6.04 -10.27
C GLU A 260 -5.09 -5.78 -8.84
N TYR A 261 -5.35 -6.69 -7.90
CA TYR A 261 -4.72 -6.66 -6.58
C TYR A 261 -3.19 -6.61 -6.68
N GLN A 262 -2.57 -7.50 -7.46
CA GLN A 262 -1.11 -7.55 -7.60
C GLN A 262 -0.56 -6.27 -8.22
N ARG A 263 -1.21 -5.76 -9.27
CA ARG A 263 -0.84 -4.50 -9.92
C ARG A 263 -0.93 -3.32 -8.95
N LYS A 264 -2.03 -3.20 -8.21
CA LYS A 264 -2.25 -2.15 -7.19
C LYS A 264 -1.20 -2.23 -6.09
N ARG A 265 -0.98 -3.42 -5.52
CA ARG A 265 -0.01 -3.67 -4.45
C ARG A 265 1.40 -3.33 -4.88
N TYR A 266 1.85 -3.85 -6.02
CA TYR A 266 3.20 -3.60 -6.53
C TYR A 266 3.41 -2.11 -6.86
N GLY A 267 2.43 -1.52 -7.54
CA GLY A 267 2.42 -0.11 -7.92
C GLY A 267 2.62 0.85 -6.73
N ILE A 268 1.79 0.68 -5.71
CA ILE A 268 1.77 1.57 -4.55
C ILE A 268 2.92 1.30 -3.58
N LEU A 269 3.36 0.05 -3.42
CA LEU A 269 4.43 -0.31 -2.49
C LEU A 269 5.76 0.31 -2.92
N GLY A 270 6.10 0.19 -4.22
CA GLY A 270 7.31 0.81 -4.75
C GLY A 270 7.29 2.33 -4.61
N GLN A 271 6.15 2.96 -4.92
CA GLN A 271 5.98 4.41 -4.76
C GLN A 271 6.08 4.86 -3.30
N LEU A 272 5.45 4.16 -2.36
CA LEU A 272 5.47 4.48 -0.94
C LEU A 272 6.89 4.44 -0.37
N VAL A 273 7.64 3.37 -0.68
CA VAL A 273 9.04 3.25 -0.24
C VAL A 273 9.89 4.36 -0.84
N ASN A 274 9.72 4.65 -2.12
CA ASN A 274 10.46 5.72 -2.79
C ASN A 274 10.20 7.09 -2.14
N GLN A 275 8.94 7.48 -2.03
CA GLN A 275 8.55 8.81 -1.53
C GLN A 275 8.80 8.95 -0.02
N GLY A 276 8.60 7.88 0.76
CA GLY A 276 8.94 7.86 2.19
C GLY A 276 10.43 8.05 2.45
N ARG A 277 11.29 7.38 1.68
CA ARG A 277 12.75 7.56 1.77
C ARG A 277 13.20 8.93 1.27
N ALA A 278 12.54 9.49 0.26
CA ALA A 278 12.80 10.84 -0.21
C ALA A 278 12.48 11.89 0.86
N LEU A 279 11.36 11.75 1.57
CA LEU A 279 11.02 12.57 2.73
C LEU A 279 12.10 12.47 3.82
N ALA A 280 12.50 11.26 4.20
CA ALA A 280 13.55 11.08 5.21
C ALA A 280 14.86 11.77 4.81
N ARG A 281 15.25 11.69 3.53
CA ARG A 281 16.44 12.37 3.02
C ARG A 281 16.29 13.89 3.10
N TYR A 282 15.14 14.43 2.70
CA TYR A 282 14.84 15.85 2.78
C TYR A 282 14.99 16.37 4.21
N ASP A 283 14.40 15.67 5.18
CA ASP A 283 14.48 16.04 6.61
C ASP A 283 15.93 15.98 7.14
N VAL A 284 16.73 15.00 6.70
CA VAL A 284 18.15 14.91 7.04
C VAL A 284 18.93 16.11 6.49
N GLU A 285 18.62 16.56 5.28
CA GLU A 285 19.22 17.76 4.68
C GLU A 285 18.84 19.03 5.48
N GLU A 286 17.60 19.14 5.97
CA GLU A 286 17.20 20.23 6.88
C GLU A 286 17.93 20.20 8.22
N ILE A 287 18.13 19.00 8.80
CA ILE A 287 18.93 18.80 10.02
C ILE A 287 20.37 19.30 9.79
N ILE A 288 20.98 18.93 8.67
CA ILE A 288 22.34 19.36 8.31
C ILE A 288 22.43 20.89 8.24
N GLN A 289 21.51 21.52 7.51
CA GLN A 289 21.46 22.98 7.38
C GLN A 289 21.29 23.66 8.74
N THR A 290 20.43 23.09 9.60
CA THR A 290 20.19 23.60 10.96
C THR A 290 21.44 23.51 11.83
N ILE A 291 22.15 22.38 11.80
CA ILE A 291 23.41 22.21 12.54
C ILE A 291 24.45 23.23 12.04
N GLN A 292 24.62 23.37 10.72
CA GLN A 292 25.57 24.33 10.15
C GLN A 292 25.26 25.77 10.57
N LYS A 293 23.98 26.17 10.54
CA LYS A 293 23.53 27.50 11.00
C LYS A 293 23.76 27.72 12.50
N ARG A 294 23.51 26.72 13.33
CA ARG A 294 23.74 26.81 14.79
C ARG A 294 25.22 26.79 15.14
N ALA A 295 26.04 26.07 14.37
CA ALA A 295 27.49 26.05 14.51
C ALA A 295 28.10 27.43 14.24
N THR A 296 27.68 28.13 13.18
CA THR A 296 28.16 29.48 12.86
C THR A 296 27.70 30.52 13.88
N ALA A 297 26.55 30.31 14.53
CA ALA A 297 26.06 31.13 15.64
C ALA A 297 26.68 30.78 17.01
N HIS A 298 27.59 29.80 17.07
CA HIS A 298 28.18 29.27 18.32
C HIS A 298 27.16 28.74 19.36
N ASP A 299 25.96 28.37 18.91
CA ASP A 299 24.84 27.90 19.75
C ASP A 299 24.88 26.38 20.04
N LEU A 300 25.90 25.67 19.54
CA LEU A 300 26.10 24.24 19.76
C LEU A 300 27.08 23.90 20.89
N ASN A 301 27.67 24.89 21.55
CA ASN A 301 28.69 24.71 22.61
C ASN A 301 28.13 24.18 23.94
N ARG A 302 26.92 23.57 23.91
CA ARG A 302 26.18 23.07 25.07
C ARG A 302 25.72 21.62 24.94
N GLY A 303 26.08 20.95 23.84
CA GLY A 303 25.64 19.59 23.51
C GLY A 303 24.83 19.54 22.21
N LEU A 304 24.82 18.37 21.59
CA LEU A 304 24.07 18.07 20.36
C LEU A 304 23.63 16.62 20.39
N SER A 305 22.32 16.41 20.29
CA SER A 305 21.70 15.11 20.06
C SER A 305 20.89 15.19 18.78
N LEU A 306 20.86 14.10 18.02
CA LEU A 306 20.16 14.00 16.75
C LEU A 306 19.06 12.95 16.85
N SER A 307 17.90 13.29 16.30
CA SER A 307 16.82 12.37 15.98
C SER A 307 16.83 12.25 14.46
N LEU A 308 17.53 11.25 13.93
CA LEU A 308 17.69 11.07 12.49
C LEU A 308 16.45 10.37 11.93
N PRO A 309 15.64 11.04 11.10
CA PRO A 309 14.47 10.40 10.50
C PRO A 309 14.90 9.39 9.45
N TYR A 310 14.17 8.28 9.36
CA TYR A 310 14.36 7.27 8.32
C TYR A 310 13.02 6.62 7.98
N PHE A 311 12.88 6.15 6.73
CA PHE A 311 11.74 5.34 6.36
C PHE A 311 12.04 3.86 6.65
N ASN A 312 11.22 3.22 7.47
CA ASN A 312 11.35 1.80 7.79
C ASN A 312 10.58 0.97 6.76
N ASP A 313 11.29 0.18 5.95
CA ASP A 313 10.68 -0.60 4.87
C ASP A 313 9.86 -1.81 5.37
N GLN A 314 10.05 -2.23 6.63
CA GLN A 314 9.26 -3.31 7.23
C GLN A 314 7.91 -2.81 7.74
N THR A 315 7.92 -1.67 8.44
CA THR A 315 6.69 -1.07 9.01
C THR A 315 6.00 -0.13 8.02
N LEU A 316 6.72 0.29 6.96
CA LEU A 316 6.31 1.26 5.94
C LEU A 316 5.94 2.62 6.54
N THR A 317 6.71 3.07 7.53
CA THR A 317 6.46 4.33 8.26
C THR A 317 7.75 5.12 8.49
N MET A 318 7.59 6.42 8.74
CA MET A 318 8.66 7.29 9.21
C MET A 318 8.97 6.97 10.68
N GLU A 319 10.22 6.67 10.97
CA GLU A 319 10.74 6.41 12.31
C GLU A 319 11.94 7.31 12.59
N SER A 320 12.39 7.35 13.85
CA SER A 320 13.50 8.21 14.28
C SER A 320 14.58 7.41 14.99
N TYR A 321 15.81 7.54 14.51
CA TYR A 321 17.00 6.96 15.11
C TYR A 321 17.73 8.01 15.96
N ASN A 322 17.64 7.86 17.28
CA ASN A 322 18.20 8.83 18.22
C ASN A 322 19.64 8.50 18.60
N PHE A 323 20.54 9.49 18.53
CA PHE A 323 21.90 9.35 19.05
C PHE A 323 22.49 10.68 19.51
N GLU A 324 23.45 10.59 20.41
CA GLU A 324 24.19 11.74 20.92
C GLU A 324 25.44 11.99 20.07
N VAL A 325 25.69 13.26 19.73
CA VAL A 325 26.90 13.72 19.04
C VAL A 325 27.86 14.36 20.04
N ILE A 326 27.33 15.23 20.90
CA ILE A 326 28.08 15.88 21.98
C ILE A 326 27.21 15.81 23.24
N PRO A 327 27.72 15.28 24.36
CA PRO A 327 26.98 15.28 25.61
C PRO A 327 26.68 16.70 26.10
N ALA A 328 25.61 16.85 26.86
CA ALA A 328 25.27 18.12 27.48
C ALA A 328 26.42 18.60 28.38
N GLY A 329 26.96 19.80 28.10
CA GLY A 329 28.14 20.31 28.80
C GLY A 329 28.83 21.45 28.06
N ARG A 330 29.92 21.99 28.63
CA ARG A 330 30.69 23.10 28.03
C ARG A 330 31.75 22.59 27.05
N ILE A 331 31.32 21.79 26.08
CA ILE A 331 32.21 21.29 25.02
C ILE A 331 32.02 22.18 23.79
N MET A 332 33.12 22.75 23.30
CA MET A 332 33.09 23.54 22.07
C MET A 332 32.75 22.64 20.88
N PHE A 333 31.73 23.00 20.10
CA PHE A 333 31.36 22.25 18.91
C PHE A 333 32.48 22.30 17.86
N VAL A 334 32.86 21.13 17.33
CA VAL A 334 33.67 21.01 16.11
C VAL A 334 32.99 20.02 15.14
N PRO A 335 33.00 20.27 13.82
CA PRO A 335 32.39 19.39 12.81
C PRO A 335 32.80 17.92 12.91
N ALA A 336 34.05 17.66 13.31
CA ALA A 336 34.58 16.31 13.50
C ALA A 336 33.80 15.46 14.52
N PHE A 337 33.05 16.08 15.45
CA PHE A 337 32.17 15.33 16.35
C PHE A 337 30.99 14.71 15.62
N VAL A 338 30.40 15.41 14.63
CA VAL A 338 29.32 14.86 13.81
C VAL A 338 29.83 13.69 12.98
N VAL A 339 31.00 13.84 12.33
CA VAL A 339 31.66 12.77 11.55
C VAL A 339 31.93 11.55 12.41
N ARG A 340 32.52 11.74 13.59
CA ARG A 340 32.80 10.64 14.52
C ARG A 340 31.50 9.95 14.96
N ALA A 341 30.48 10.71 15.36
CA ALA A 341 29.21 10.16 15.79
C ALA A 341 28.54 9.35 14.67
N ALA A 342 28.51 9.87 13.44
CA ALA A 342 27.96 9.18 12.28
C ALA A 342 28.64 7.81 12.08
N ARG A 343 29.98 7.76 12.02
CA ARG A 343 30.74 6.50 11.87
C ARG A 343 30.51 5.50 13.00
N GLU A 344 30.44 5.99 14.24
CA GLU A 344 30.12 5.13 15.40
C GLU A 344 28.71 4.53 15.28
N GLN A 345 27.73 5.27 14.74
CA GLN A 345 26.39 4.74 14.50
C GLN A 345 26.35 3.80 13.29
N GLU A 346 27.08 4.08 12.20
CA GLU A 346 27.18 3.20 11.03
C GLU A 346 27.65 1.80 11.44
N ALA A 347 28.69 1.72 12.28
CA ALA A 347 29.21 0.45 12.78
C ALA A 347 28.16 -0.35 13.58
N LYS A 348 27.31 0.34 14.36
CA LYS A 348 26.21 -0.29 15.12
C LYS A 348 25.10 -0.78 14.19
N ILE A 349 24.66 0.07 13.28
CA ILE A 349 23.56 -0.22 12.35
C ILE A 349 23.94 -1.35 11.39
N ALA A 350 25.19 -1.41 10.92
CA ALA A 350 25.68 -2.50 10.08
C ALA A 350 25.45 -3.89 10.72
N GLN A 351 25.52 -3.97 12.05
CA GLN A 351 25.37 -5.20 12.83
C GLN A 351 23.98 -5.38 13.43
N ASP A 352 23.06 -4.42 13.28
CA ASP A 352 21.72 -4.53 13.85
C ASP A 352 20.86 -5.51 13.05
N THR A 353 20.59 -6.68 13.62
CA THR A 353 19.79 -7.73 13.00
C THR A 353 18.28 -7.52 13.17
N ARG A 354 17.86 -6.49 13.91
CA ARG A 354 16.43 -6.17 14.08
C ARG A 354 15.86 -5.43 12.88
N LEU A 355 16.71 -4.75 12.11
CA LEU A 355 16.35 -4.03 10.89
C LEU A 355 16.40 -4.97 9.68
N SER A 356 15.50 -4.76 8.70
CA SER A 356 15.66 -5.42 7.38
C SER A 356 16.95 -4.98 6.71
N GLN A 357 17.44 -5.77 5.74
CA GLN A 357 18.62 -5.38 4.98
C GLN A 357 18.39 -4.06 4.25
N SER A 358 17.19 -3.89 3.69
CA SER A 358 16.77 -2.68 2.97
C SER A 358 16.73 -1.43 3.88
N THR A 359 16.12 -1.54 5.07
CA THR A 359 16.05 -0.43 6.04
C THR A 359 17.44 -0.05 6.55
N ARG A 360 18.27 -1.06 6.85
CA ARG A 360 19.66 -0.86 7.26
C ARG A 360 20.46 -0.16 6.17
N HIS A 361 20.31 -0.57 4.90
CA HIS A 361 20.99 0.08 3.78
C HIS A 361 20.58 1.56 3.67
N HIS A 362 19.29 1.87 3.76
CA HIS A 362 18.78 3.24 3.74
C HIS A 362 19.35 4.09 4.89
N LEU A 363 19.33 3.59 6.13
CA LEU A 363 19.91 4.29 7.28
C LEU A 363 21.40 4.59 7.12
N LEU A 364 22.17 3.63 6.60
CA LEU A 364 23.59 3.84 6.31
C LEU A 364 23.81 4.92 5.24
N GLN A 365 22.95 5.01 4.22
CA GLN A 365 23.00 6.09 3.24
C GLN A 365 22.75 7.46 3.89
N LEU A 366 21.77 7.57 4.78
CA LEU A 366 21.46 8.82 5.49
C LEU A 366 22.62 9.26 6.41
N LEU A 367 23.22 8.32 7.13
CA LEU A 367 24.41 8.60 7.95
C LEU A 367 25.61 9.05 7.12
N ASN A 368 25.82 8.45 5.95
CA ASN A 368 26.87 8.87 5.02
C ASN A 368 26.63 10.28 4.46
N ILE A 369 25.37 10.65 4.19
CA ILE A 369 25.01 12.04 3.80
C ILE A 369 25.36 13.00 4.94
N LEU A 370 24.99 12.66 6.18
CA LEU A 370 25.35 13.43 7.36
C LEU A 370 26.87 13.55 7.53
N GLU A 371 27.62 12.45 7.43
CA GLU A 371 29.09 12.47 7.53
C GLU A 371 29.70 13.42 6.49
N LYS A 372 29.36 13.23 5.21
CA LYS A 372 29.92 14.01 4.10
C LYS A 372 29.70 15.52 4.26
N ALA A 373 28.59 15.93 4.87
CA ALA A 373 28.29 17.34 5.11
C ALA A 373 29.24 18.02 6.11
N PHE A 374 29.96 17.25 6.96
CA PHE A 374 30.84 17.76 8.02
C PHE A 374 32.31 17.34 7.89
N THR A 375 32.68 16.64 6.81
CA THR A 375 34.07 16.19 6.53
C THR A 375 34.97 17.30 5.94
N LYS A 376 34.45 18.51 5.70
CA LYS A 376 35.21 19.62 5.13
C LYS A 376 36.12 20.33 6.12
#